data_AF-X1Q3Z2-F1
#
_entry.id   AF-X1Q3Z2-F1
#
_cell.length_a   1.000
_cell.length_b   1.000
_cell.length_c   1.000
_cell.angle_alpha   90.00
_cell.angle_beta   90.00
_cell.angle_gamma   90.00
#
_symmetry.space_group_name_H-M   'P 1'
#
loop_
_entity.id
_entity.type
_entity.pdbx_description
1 polymer ?
#
loop_
_entity_poly.entity_id
_entity_poly.type
_entity_poly.pdbx_seq_one_letter_code
_entity_poly.pdbx_strand_id
1 'polypeptide(L)' 'VMVRMAQDFSLRYVLIDGQGNFGSIDNDPPAAMRYTEARLAEIAGEMLGDIDKNTVALVSNFDDSLKEPAVLPA' A
#
# COMPACT_ATOMS: atom_id res chain seq x y z
N VAL A 1 3.34 -6.90 3.57
CA VAL A 1 4.21 -5.71 3.71
C VAL A 1 3.34 -4.46 3.61
N MET A 2 2.66 -4.09 4.70
CA MET A 2 1.84 -2.86 4.78
C MET A 2 2.46 -1.91 5.79
N VAL A 3 2.84 -2.43 6.96
CA VAL A 3 3.50 -1.67 8.03
C VAL A 3 4.70 -0.88 7.52
N ARG A 4 5.59 -1.51 6.72
CA ARG A 4 6.77 -0.83 6.13
C ARG A 4 6.41 0.34 5.21
N MET A 5 5.24 0.31 4.56
CA MET A 5 4.79 1.38 3.64
C MET A 5 4.26 2.61 4.39
N ALA A 6 4.01 2.47 5.70
CA ALA A 6 3.58 3.55 6.59
C ALA A 6 4.73 4.11 7.46
N GLN A 7 5.93 3.52 7.41
CA GLN A 7 7.09 3.94 8.19
C GLN A 7 7.91 4.99 7.43
N ASP A 8 7.93 6.22 7.92
CA ASP A 8 8.69 7.35 7.36
C ASP A 8 10.23 7.17 7.44
N PHE A 9 10.71 6.42 8.43
CA PHE A 9 12.12 6.03 8.53
C PHE A 9 12.51 4.91 7.54
N SER A 10 11.53 4.20 6.98
CA SER A 10 11.76 3.12 6.00
C SER A 10 11.62 3.61 4.56
N LEU A 11 10.78 4.61 4.30
CA LEU A 11 10.51 5.16 2.97
C LEU A 11 10.54 6.68 3.00
N ARG A 12 11.20 7.29 2.01
CA ARG A 12 11.20 8.75 1.85
C ARG A 12 9.82 9.32 1.57
N TYR A 13 9.01 8.59 0.79
CA TYR A 13 7.62 8.91 0.51
C TYR A 13 6.78 7.71 0.89
N VAL A 14 6.04 7.83 1.99
CA VAL A 14 5.12 6.78 2.45
C VAL A 14 3.90 6.70 1.55
N LEU A 15 3.45 5.48 1.26
CA LEU A 15 2.26 5.23 0.43
C LEU A 15 1.02 4.97 1.29
N ILE A 16 1.22 4.69 2.58
CA ILE A 16 0.16 4.43 3.54
C ILE A 16 0.22 5.50 4.64
N ASP A 17 -0.91 6.13 4.90
CA ASP A 17 -1.15 6.95 6.08
C ASP A 17 -1.75 6.04 7.16
N GLY A 18 -0.95 5.74 8.19
CA GLY A 18 -1.28 4.79 9.24
C GLY A 18 -1.51 5.48 10.58
N GLN A 19 -2.51 5.02 11.33
CA GLN A 19 -2.78 5.44 12.71
C GLN A 19 -2.63 4.26 13.67
N GLY A 20 -1.84 4.43 14.72
CA GLY A 20 -1.52 3.39 15.71
C GLY A 20 -0.01 3.14 15.81
N ASN A 21 0.38 2.02 16.41
CA ASN A 21 1.79 1.64 16.53
C ASN A 21 2.25 0.85 15.29
N PHE A 22 3.06 1.49 14.45
CA PHE A 22 3.69 0.89 13.26
C PHE A 22 5.16 0.49 13.47
N GLY A 23 5.59 0.39 14.73
CA GLY A 23 6.96 0.08 15.14
C GLY A 23 7.87 1.29 15.11
N SER A 24 9.12 1.08 15.55
CA SER A 24 10.12 2.15 15.69
C SER A 24 11.50 1.72 15.17
N ILE A 25 12.43 2.67 15.05
CA ILE A 25 13.85 2.41 14.76
C ILE A 25 14.50 1.65 15.93
N ASP A 26 14.00 1.83 17.16
CA ASP A 26 14.49 1.22 18.39
C ASP A 26 14.05 -0.25 18.56
N ASN A 27 13.58 -0.86 17.48
CA ASN A 27 13.16 -2.26 17.39
C ASN A 27 11.88 -2.58 18.18
N ASP A 28 11.01 -1.57 18.40
CA ASP A 28 9.67 -1.83 18.91
C ASP A 28 8.81 -2.45 17.80
N PRO A 29 8.16 -3.60 18.05
CA PRO A 29 7.32 -4.24 17.06
C PRO A 29 6.04 -3.43 16.82
N PRO A 30 5.50 -3.45 15.58
CA PRO A 30 4.18 -2.91 15.31
C PRO A 30 3.10 -3.65 16.10
N ALA A 31 2.02 -2.96 16.43
CA ALA A 31 0.86 -3.59 17.04
C ALA A 31 0.19 -4.58 16.07
N ALA A 32 -0.63 -5.48 16.63
CA ALA A 32 -1.43 -6.39 15.82
C ALA A 32 -2.44 -5.61 14.95
N MET A 33 -2.78 -6.16 13.78
CA MET A 33 -3.64 -5.54 12.75
C MET A 33 -4.97 -4.94 13.28
N ARG A 34 -5.55 -5.52 14.34
CA ARG A 34 -6.81 -5.06 14.95
C ARG A 34 -6.67 -3.78 15.78
N TYR A 35 -5.44 -3.30 16.00
CA TYR A 35 -5.11 -2.09 16.76
C TYR A 35 -4.46 -1.00 15.90
N THR A 36 -4.49 -1.16 14.57
CA THR A 36 -3.91 -0.23 13.61
C THR A 36 -4.95 0.10 12.55
N GLU A 37 -5.05 1.37 12.18
CA GLU A 37 -5.84 1.83 11.05
C GLU A 37 -4.90 2.29 9.94
N ALA A 38 -5.32 2.15 8.69
CA ALA A 38 -4.51 2.53 7.53
C ALA A 38 -5.41 2.99 6.38
N ARG A 39 -4.96 4.03 5.69
CA ARG A 39 -5.53 4.50 4.41
C ARG A 39 -4.41 4.86 3.44
N LEU A 40 -4.76 5.07 2.17
CA LEU A 40 -3.79 5.55 1.19
C LEU A 40 -3.31 6.96 1.57
N ALA A 41 -2.00 7.18 1.50
CA ALA A 41 -1.44 8.52 1.53
C ALA A 41 -1.81 9.25 0.24
N GLU A 42 -1.87 10.58 0.26
CA GLU A 42 -2.25 11.39 -0.91
C GLU A 42 -1.41 11.07 -2.15
N ILE A 43 -0.09 10.93 -1.97
CA ILE A 43 0.85 10.58 -3.06
C ILE A 43 0.62 9.18 -3.66
N ALA A 44 -0.02 8.26 -2.92
CA ALA A 44 -0.34 6.93 -3.44
C ALA A 44 -1.47 6.98 -4.49
N GLY A 45 -2.28 8.04 -4.51
CA GLY A 45 -3.28 8.27 -5.55
C GLY A 45 -2.65 8.39 -6.95
N GLU A 46 -1.48 9.03 -7.05
CA GLU A 46 -0.74 9.18 -8.31
C GLU A 46 -0.34 7.81 -8.89
N MET A 47 0.04 6.86 -8.03
CA MET A 47 0.38 5.49 -8.46
C MET A 47 -0.81 4.73 -9.05
N LEU A 48 -2.05 5.13 -8.73
CA LEU A 48 -3.29 4.53 -9.21
C LEU A 48 -3.98 5.38 -10.27
N GLY A 49 -3.37 6.50 -10.69
CA GLY A 49 -3.93 7.43 -11.65
C GLY A 49 -4.29 6.72 -12.95
N ASP A 50 -5.53 6.94 -13.42
CA ASP A 50 -6.04 6.41 -14.68
C ASP A 50 -5.97 4.88 -14.85
N ILE A 51 -5.92 4.12 -13.75
CA ILE A 51 -5.90 2.65 -13.78
C ILE A 51 -7.14 2.06 -14.47
N ASP A 52 -8.28 2.75 -14.37
CA ASP A 52 -9.55 2.35 -14.99
C ASP A 52 -9.64 2.67 -16.49
N LYS A 53 -8.63 3.34 -17.08
CA LYS A 53 -8.62 3.76 -18.48
C LYS A 53 -7.86 2.79 -19.41
N ASN A 54 -7.75 1.52 -19.04
CA ASN A 54 -7.01 0.48 -19.79
C ASN A 54 -5.55 0.88 -20.06
N THR A 55 -4.92 1.58 -19.12
CA THR A 55 -3.52 2.04 -19.22
C THR A 55 -2.52 0.91 -18.96
N VAL A 56 -2.95 -0.17 -18.28
CA VAL A 56 -2.13 -1.32 -17.92
C VAL A 56 -2.81 -2.64 -18.31
N ALA A 57 -2.00 -3.67 -18.53
CA ALA A 57 -2.52 -5.02 -18.76
C ALA A 57 -3.08 -5.63 -17.46
N LEU A 58 -4.29 -6.17 -17.54
CA LEU A 58 -4.91 -6.92 -16.47
C LEU A 58 -4.72 -8.43 -16.68
N VAL A 59 -4.34 -9.15 -15.62
CA VAL A 59 -4.19 -10.60 -15.59
C VAL A 59 -5.24 -11.23 -14.69
N SER A 60 -5.54 -12.52 -14.87
CA SER A 60 -6.41 -13.23 -13.93
C SER A 60 -5.79 -13.31 -12.55
N ASN A 61 -6.62 -13.21 -11.50
CA ASN A 61 -6.23 -13.56 -10.14
C ASN A 61 -6.07 -15.09 -9.98
N PHE A 62 -5.72 -15.54 -8.78
CA PHE A 62 -5.33 -16.94 -8.50
C PHE A 62 -6.38 -18.01 -8.86
N ASP A 63 -7.67 -17.67 -8.89
CA ASP A 63 -8.80 -18.56 -9.19
C ASP A 63 -9.59 -18.17 -10.44
N ASP A 64 -9.03 -17.29 -11.28
CA ASP A 64 -9.64 -16.76 -12.51
C ASP A 64 -10.98 -16.04 -12.34
N SER A 65 -11.42 -15.76 -11.10
CA SER A 65 -12.70 -15.10 -10.83
C SER A 65 -12.66 -13.58 -11.05
N LEU A 66 -11.49 -12.96 -10.88
CA LEU A 66 -11.26 -11.51 -10.97
C LEU A 66 -10.02 -11.20 -11.81
N LYS A 67 -9.86 -9.93 -12.13
CA LYS A 67 -8.68 -9.41 -12.83
C LYS A 67 -7.89 -8.48 -11.92
N GLU A 68 -6.57 -8.58 -11.97
CA GLU A 68 -5.63 -7.72 -11.24
C GLU A 68 -4.60 -7.08 -12.19
N PRO A 69 -4.12 -5.86 -11.90
CA PRO A 69 -3.14 -5.20 -12.74
C PRO A 69 -1.76 -5.87 -12.64
N ALA A 70 -1.11 -6.12 -13.78
CA ALA A 70 0.26 -6.64 -13.80
C ALA A 70 1.30 -5.62 -13.32
N VAL A 71 1.01 -4.32 -13.52
CA VAL A 71 1.81 -3.17 -13.09
C VAL A 71 0.89 -2.02 -12.71
N LEU A 72 1.39 -1.08 -11.89
CA LEU A 72 0.69 0.17 -11.61
C LEU A 72 1.09 1.27 -12.63
N PRO A 73 0.18 2.21 -12.99
CA PRO A 73 0.44 3.27 -13.95
C PRO A 73 1.69 4.14 -13.69
N ALA A 74 1.90 4.59 -12.45
CA ALA A 74 3.02 5.42 -11.94
C ALA A 74 3.25 6.79 -12.60
#